data_AF-A0A537EN93-F1
#
_entry.id   AF-A0A537EN93-F1
#
_cell.length_a   1.000
_cell.length_b   1.000
_cell.length_c   1.000
_cell.angle_alpha   90.00
_cell.angle_beta   90.00
_cell.angle_gamma   90.00
#
_symmetry.space_group_name_H-M   'P 1'
#
loop_
_entity.id
_entity.type
_entity.pdbx_description
1 polymer ?
#
loop_
_entity_poly.entity_id
_entity_poly.type
_entity_poly.pdbx_seq_one_letter_code
_entity_poly.pdbx_strand_id
1 'polypeptide(L)'
;VEAARARGVPEPFIVLRYAFRNALIPIVTILGLQFAILFAGAVLTEKTFSWDGMGTLLLNSIDSRDYAMIQGTVVVYAFIIVIISVIIDVINGLIDPRVRY
;
A
#
# COMPACT_ATOMS: atom_id res chain seq x y z
N VAL A 1 -21.48 0.74 -15.60
CA VAL A 1 -22.31 1.48 -14.61
C VAL A 1 -23.69 1.79 -15.17
N GLU A 2 -23.80 2.32 -16.39
CA GLU A 2 -25.08 2.65 -17.05
C GLU A 2 -26.06 1.47 -17.18
N ALA A 3 -25.57 0.28 -17.56
CA ALA A 3 -26.42 -0.91 -17.68
C ALA A 3 -27.02 -1.40 -16.33
N ALA A 4 -26.40 -1.08 -15.19
CA ALA A 4 -26.89 -1.46 -13.86
C ALA A 4 -27.93 -0.47 -13.32
N ARG A 5 -27.80 0.82 -13.67
CA ARG A 5 -28.80 1.87 -13.36
C ARG A 5 -30.12 1.61 -14.10
N ALA A 6 -30.04 1.15 -15.35
CA ALA A 6 -31.21 0.77 -16.15
C ALA A 6 -31.99 -0.44 -15.61
N ARG A 7 -31.39 -1.23 -14.69
CA ARG A 7 -32.01 -2.40 -14.05
C ARG A 7 -32.58 -2.12 -12.64
N GLY A 8 -32.55 -0.87 -12.17
CA GLY A 8 -33.14 -0.50 -10.87
C GLY A 8 -32.37 -0.98 -9.64
N VAL A 9 -31.09 -1.34 -9.80
CA VAL A 9 -30.24 -1.81 -8.68
C VAL A 9 -29.83 -0.61 -7.83
N PRO A 10 -30.01 -0.64 -6.50
CA PRO A 10 -29.68 0.49 -5.63
C PRO A 10 -28.19 0.87 -5.75
N GLU A 11 -27.96 2.17 -5.95
CA GLU A 11 -26.65 2.79 -6.20
C GLU A 11 -25.52 2.41 -5.23
N PRO A 12 -25.72 2.26 -3.90
CA PRO A 12 -24.64 1.82 -3.02
C PRO A 12 -24.08 0.45 -3.41
N PHE A 13 -24.91 -0.45 -3.96
CA PHE A 13 -24.48 -1.77 -4.40
C PHE A 13 -23.67 -1.75 -5.71
N ILE A 14 -23.86 -0.70 -6.52
CA ILE A 14 -23.13 -0.50 -7.79
C ILE A 14 -21.75 0.10 -7.51
N VAL A 15 -21.67 1.10 -6.62
CA VAL A 15 -20.42 1.77 -6.25
C VAL A 15 -19.48 0.82 -5.50
N LEU A 16 -20.00 0.10 -4.49
CA LEU A 16 -19.21 -0.83 -3.68
C LEU A 16 -18.68 -2.03 -4.48
N ARG A 17 -19.43 -2.49 -5.49
CA ARG A 17 -19.13 -3.75 -6.23
C ARG A 17 -18.40 -3.55 -7.55
N TYR A 18 -18.58 -2.42 -8.22
CA TYR A 18 -18.02 -2.20 -9.56
C TYR A 18 -17.03 -1.04 -9.64
N ALA A 19 -17.23 0.03 -8.86
CA ALA A 19 -16.31 1.17 -8.87
C ALA A 19 -15.07 0.88 -8.00
N PHE A 20 -15.24 0.20 -6.86
CA PHE A 20 -14.15 -0.15 -5.95
C PHE A 20 -13.09 -1.05 -6.60
N ARG A 21 -13.51 -2.12 -7.29
CA ARG A 21 -12.60 -3.10 -7.93
C ARG A 21 -11.72 -2.51 -9.04
N ASN A 22 -12.27 -1.56 -9.82
CA ASN A 22 -11.51 -0.83 -10.83
C ASN A 22 -10.69 0.35 -10.24
N ALA A 23 -11.10 0.88 -9.08
CA ALA A 23 -10.36 1.95 -8.40
C ALA A 23 -9.15 1.43 -7.59
N LEU A 24 -9.13 0.15 -7.20
CA LEU A 24 -8.03 -0.42 -6.40
C LEU A 24 -6.70 -0.52 -7.15
N ILE A 25 -6.73 -0.77 -8.46
CA ILE A 25 -5.52 -0.85 -9.30
C ILE A 25 -4.73 0.48 -9.25
N PRO A 26 -5.35 1.65 -9.48
CA PRO A 26 -4.66 2.92 -9.31
C PRO A 26 -4.36 3.25 -7.83
N ILE A 27 -5.20 2.84 -6.87
CA ILE A 27 -4.94 3.09 -5.44
C ILE A 27 -3.66 2.39 -4.96
N VAL A 28 -3.42 1.13 -5.34
CA VAL A 28 -2.19 0.40 -4.95
C VAL A 28 -0.94 1.09 -5.51
N THR A 29 -1.00 1.54 -6.77
CA THR A 29 0.10 2.27 -7.41
C THR A 29 0.39 3.59 -6.70
N ILE A 30 -0.66 4.33 -6.32
CA ILE A 30 -0.54 5.59 -5.58
C ILE A 30 -0.04 5.34 -4.16
N LEU A 31 -0.54 4.31 -3.47
CA LEU A 31 -0.09 3.96 -2.12
C LEU A 31 1.40 3.61 -2.09
N GLY A 32 1.92 2.88 -3.08
CA GLY A 32 3.36 2.62 -3.19
C GLY A 32 4.19 3.90 -3.30
N LEU A 33 3.71 4.87 -4.09
CA LEU A 33 4.36 6.18 -4.22
C LEU A 33 4.28 6.99 -2.91
N GLN A 34 3.13 6.97 -2.25
CA GLN A 34 2.92 7.62 -0.95
C GLN A 34 3.77 7.01 0.16
N PHE A 35 3.94 5.68 0.18
CA PHE A 35 4.83 5.01 1.13
C PHE A 35 6.28 5.41 0.94
N ALA A 36 6.76 5.55 -0.31
CA ALA A 36 8.11 6.05 -0.58
C ALA A 36 8.31 7.48 -0.04
N ILE A 37 7.30 8.34 -0.21
CA ILE A 37 7.30 9.71 0.32
C ILE A 37 7.29 9.71 1.85
N LEU A 38 6.45 8.88 2.48
CA LEU A 38 6.39 8.75 3.93
C LEU A 38 7.70 8.22 4.51
N PHE A 39 8.36 7.29 3.82
CA PHE A 39 9.69 6.81 4.22
C PHE A 39 10.74 7.92 4.17
N ALA A 40 10.76 8.70 3.09
CA ALA A 40 11.66 9.85 2.98
C ALA A 40 11.40 10.89 4.09
N GLY A 41 10.13 11.13 4.44
CA GLY A 41 9.75 11.99 5.56
C GLY A 41 10.12 11.41 6.93
N ALA A 42 9.95 10.11 7.13
CA ALA A 42 10.28 9.42 8.37
C ALA A 42 11.78 9.53 8.68
N VAL A 43 12.64 9.32 7.68
CA VAL A 43 14.09 9.49 7.79
C VAL A 43 14.46 10.91 8.24
N LEU A 44 13.81 11.93 7.68
CA LEU A 44 14.06 13.32 8.06
C LEU A 44 13.66 13.58 9.53
N THR A 45 12.52 13.04 9.96
CA THR A 45 12.09 13.16 11.36
C THR A 45 12.98 12.37 12.32
N GLU A 46 13.44 11.18 11.95
CA GLU A 46 14.38 10.37 12.74
C GLU A 46 15.71 11.12 12.96
N LYS A 47 16.29 11.69 11.90
CA LYS A 47 17.52 12.49 11.98
C LYS A 47 17.32 13.78 12.80
N THR A 48 16.18 14.46 12.63
CA THR A 48 15.91 15.72 13.34
C THR A 48 15.70 15.50 14.84
N PHE A 49 14.98 14.44 15.22
CA PHE A 49 14.68 14.13 16.63
C PHE A 49 15.72 13.21 17.28
N SER A 50 16.81 12.84 16.58
CA SER A 50 17.81 11.86 17.04
C SER A 50 17.18 10.55 17.53
N TRP A 51 16.07 10.15 16.91
CA TRP A 51 15.39 8.89 17.17
C TRP A 51 15.89 7.87 16.16
N ASP A 52 16.76 6.96 16.60
CA ASP A 52 17.30 5.91 15.74
C ASP A 52 16.19 4.93 15.33
N GLY A 53 15.82 4.98 14.06
CA GLY A 53 14.84 4.11 13.42
C GLY A 53 15.44 3.37 12.22
N MET A 54 14.59 2.63 11.51
CA MET A 54 15.04 1.84 10.36
C MET A 54 15.49 2.71 9.18
N GLY A 55 14.97 3.94 9.04
CA GLY A 55 15.37 4.86 7.97
C GLY A 55 16.78 5.41 8.18
N THR A 56 17.10 5.77 9.42
CA THR A 56 18.42 6.21 9.88
C THR A 56 19.45 5.10 9.71
N LEU A 57 19.05 3.86 10.01
CA LEU A 57 19.87 2.66 9.82
C LEU A 57 20.20 2.42 8.34
N LEU A 58 19.21 2.57 7.45
CA LEU A 58 19.40 2.47 6.01
C LEU A 58 20.34 3.57 5.48
N LEU A 59 20.19 4.83 5.92
CA LEU A 59 21.11 5.91 5.54
C LEU A 59 22.54 5.65 6.00
N ASN A 60 22.73 5.25 7.26
CA ASN A 60 24.05 4.95 7.79
C ASN A 60 24.70 3.76 7.03
N SER A 61 23.88 2.80 6.58
CA SER A 61 24.32 1.66 5.76
C SER A 61 24.73 2.09 4.34
N ILE A 62 24.05 3.08 3.76
CA ILE A 62 24.44 3.69 2.48
C ILE A 62 25.80 4.39 2.61
N ASP A 63 25.99 5.18 3.65
CA ASP A 63 27.24 5.92 3.88
C ASP A 63 28.41 4.97 4.15
N SER A 64 28.19 3.91 4.92
CA SER A 64 29.19 2.86 5.18
C SER A 64 29.34 1.85 4.04
N ARG A 65 28.55 1.97 2.96
CA ARG A 65 28.50 1.05 1.81
C ARG A 65 28.25 -0.41 2.19
N ASP A 66 27.52 -0.64 3.27
CA ASP A 66 27.10 -1.97 3.69
C ASP A 66 25.89 -2.42 2.85
N TYR A 67 26.18 -2.99 1.68
CA TYR A 67 25.15 -3.48 0.76
C TYR A 67 24.28 -4.59 1.35
N ALA A 68 24.82 -5.40 2.28
CA ALA A 68 24.05 -6.47 2.89
C ALA A 68 22.97 -5.90 3.82
N MET A 69 23.31 -4.91 4.64
CA MET A 69 22.37 -4.23 5.52
C MET A 69 21.31 -3.44 4.73
N ILE A 70 21.70 -2.78 3.63
CA ILE A 70 20.77 -2.08 2.73
C ILE A 70 19.74 -3.07 2.17
N GLN A 71 20.21 -4.17 1.58
CA GLN A 71 19.32 -5.17 0.99
C GLN A 71 18.40 -5.80 2.03
N GLY A 72 18.91 -6.15 3.21
CA GLY A 72 18.10 -6.70 4.30
C GLY A 72 16.97 -5.75 4.71
N THR A 73 17.28 -4.47 4.87
CA THR A 73 16.28 -3.46 5.26
C THR A 73 15.24 -3.25 4.15
N VAL A 74 15.65 -3.23 2.88
CA VAL A 74 14.73 -3.13 1.74
C VAL A 74 13.78 -4.33 1.66
N VAL A 75 14.28 -5.55 1.91
CA VAL A 75 13.45 -6.77 1.92
C VAL A 75 12.40 -6.71 3.02
N VAL A 76 12.74 -6.23 4.22
CA VAL A 76 11.78 -6.07 5.32
C VAL A 76 10.67 -5.10 4.93
N TYR A 77 11.00 -3.97 4.30
CA TYR A 77 9.99 -3.02 3.82
C TYR A 77 9.11 -3.62 2.72
N ALA A 78 9.70 -4.28 1.73
CA ALA A 78 8.96 -4.94 0.67
C ALA A 78 7.97 -5.98 1.26
N PHE A 79 8.41 -6.75 2.25
CA PHE A 79 7.57 -7.74 2.93
C PHE A 79 6.36 -7.10 3.64
N ILE A 80 6.57 -6.00 4.37
CA ILE A 80 5.47 -5.25 5.02
C ILE A 80 4.48 -4.73 3.96
N ILE A 81 4.98 -4.16 2.87
CA ILE A 81 4.14 -3.65 1.78
C ILE A 81 3.30 -4.78 1.19
N VAL A 82 3.92 -5.93 0.90
CA VAL A 82 3.22 -7.11 0.38
C VAL A 82 2.13 -7.58 1.34
N ILE A 83 2.40 -7.63 2.65
CA ILE A 83 1.38 -7.99 3.65
C ILE A 83 0.20 -7.03 3.59
N ILE A 84 0.46 -5.72 3.56
CA ILE A 84 -0.59 -4.70 3.48
C ILE A 84 -1.40 -4.87 2.18
N SER A 85 -0.73 -5.10 1.05
CA SER A 85 -1.40 -5.37 -0.23
C SER A 85 -2.28 -6.61 -0.15
N VAL A 86 -1.80 -7.71 0.44
CA VAL A 86 -2.60 -8.93 0.62
C VAL A 86 -3.79 -8.68 1.54
N ILE A 87 -3.64 -7.93 2.64
CA ILE A 87 -4.75 -7.56 3.52
C ILE A 87 -5.81 -6.77 2.74
N ILE A 88 -5.37 -5.79 1.94
CA ILE A 88 -6.26 -5.00 1.09
C ILE A 88 -7.00 -5.92 0.11
N ASP A 89 -6.30 -6.83 -0.57
CA ASP A 89 -6.90 -7.79 -1.51
C ASP A 89 -7.91 -8.73 -0.82
N VAL A 90 -7.62 -9.19 0.40
CA VAL A 90 -8.55 -10.00 1.21
C VAL A 90 -9.79 -9.19 1.59
N ILE A 91 -9.62 -7.96 2.06
CA ILE A 91 -10.75 -7.06 2.37
C ILE A 91 -11.59 -6.83 1.11
N ASN A 92 -10.96 -6.62 -0.04
CA ASN A 92 -11.65 -6.47 -1.31
C ASN A 92 -12.41 -7.74 -1.73
N GLY A 93 -11.80 -8.91 -1.52
CA GLY A 93 -12.44 -10.21 -1.75
C GLY A 93 -13.63 -10.46 -0.83
N LEU A 94 -13.58 -9.99 0.42
CA LEU A 94 -14.69 -10.08 1.38
C LEU A 94 -15.83 -9.09 1.06
N ILE A 95 -15.48 -7.90 0.56
CA ILE A 95 -16.47 -6.86 0.21
C ILE A 95 -17.20 -7.20 -1.11
N ASP A 96 -16.58 -7.96 -2.03
CA ASP A 96 -17.21 -8.32 -3.31
C ASP A 96 -18.11 -9.58 -3.18
N PRO A 97 -19.46 -9.47 -3.15
CA PRO A 97 -20.36 -10.61 -2.98
C PRO A 97 -20.55 -11.43 -4.28
N ARG A 98 -19.67 -11.29 -5.29
CA ARG A 98 -19.72 -11.98 -6.60
C ARG A 98 -19.05 -13.34 -6.63
N VAL A 99 -18.34 -13.72 -5.56
CA VAL A 99 -17.74 -15.07 -5.41
C VAL A 99 -18.77 -16.10 -4.91
N ARG A 100 -20.06 -15.74 -4.93
CA ARG A 100 -21.15 -16.67 -4.66
C ARG A 100 -21.76 -17.11 -5.99
N TYR A 101 -21.18 -18.15 -6.56
CA TYR A 101 -21.97 -19.13 -7.29
C TYR A 101 -22.70 -20.00 -6.28
#